data_AF-A0A350EX43-F1
#
_entry.id   AF-A0A350EX43-F1
#
_cell.length_a   1.000
_cell.length_b   1.000
_cell.length_c   1.000
_cell.angle_alpha   90.00
_cell.angle_beta   90.00
_cell.angle_gamma   90.00
#
_symmetry.space_group_name_H-M   'P 1'
#
loop_
_entity.id
_entity.type
_entity.pdbx_description
1 polymer ?
#
loop_
_entity_poly.entity_id
_entity_poly.type
_entity_poly.pdbx_seq_one_letter_code
_entity_poly.pdbx_strand_id
1 'polypeptide(L)' 'VLGDDPSHPELLDWLAHWFVTEGEWSTKKLIRMLVTSSTWQQSAITDERFTAADPENVLLHKWSVRRLEGEAIRDSIL' A
#
# COMPACT_ATOMS: atom_id res chain seq x y z
N VAL A 1 12.98 8.63 8.20
CA VAL A 1 13.25 8.99 9.61
C VAL A 1 12.86 7.80 10.46
N LEU A 2 13.67 7.44 11.46
CA LEU A 2 13.41 6.29 12.32
C LEU A 2 12.48 6.74 13.47
N GLY A 3 11.18 6.48 13.35
CA GLY A 3 10.19 6.73 14.42
C GLY A 3 9.18 7.84 14.20
N ASP A 4 8.92 8.27 12.95
CA ASP A 4 7.77 9.16 12.69
C ASP A 4 6.44 8.40 12.90
N ASP A 5 5.42 9.13 13.33
CA ASP A 5 4.08 8.59 13.48
C ASP A 5 3.55 8.07 12.13
N PRO A 6 2.73 7.00 12.15
CA PRO A 6 2.11 6.52 10.93
C PRO A 6 1.26 7.64 10.31
N SER A 7 1.31 7.79 8.99
CA SER A 7 0.53 8.82 8.29
C SER A 7 -0.98 8.65 8.44
N HIS A 8 -1.44 7.42 8.70
CA HIS A 8 -2.85 7.07 8.86
C HIS A 8 -3.05 6.13 10.06
N PRO A 9 -2.98 6.64 11.30
CA PRO A 9 -3.13 5.81 12.50
C PRO A 9 -4.51 5.16 12.58
N GLU A 10 -5.57 5.91 12.26
CA GLU A 10 -6.96 5.41 12.30
C GLU A 10 -7.20 4.25 11.33
N LEU A 11 -6.52 4.25 10.17
CA LEU A 11 -6.57 3.14 9.22
C LEU A 11 -5.93 1.89 9.81
N LEU A 12 -4.80 2.04 10.51
CA LEU A 12 -4.12 0.91 11.16
C LEU A 12 -4.98 0.34 12.29
N ASP A 13 -5.63 1.20 13.08
CA ASP A 13 -6.56 0.77 14.13
C ASP A 13 -7.76 0.02 13.54
N TRP A 14 -8.32 0.52 12.45
CA TRP A 14 -9.41 -0.16 11.75
C TRP A 14 -8.97 -1.52 11.18
N LEU A 15 -7.79 -1.60 10.56
CA LEU A 15 -7.23 -2.85 10.04
C LEU A 15 -6.96 -3.86 11.15
N ALA A 16 -6.45 -3.40 12.30
CA ALA A 16 -6.23 -4.24 13.47
C ALA A 16 -7.56 -4.78 14.00
N HIS A 17 -8.58 -3.93 14.11
CA HIS A 17 -9.92 -4.35 14.53
C HIS A 17 -10.51 -5.39 13.56
N TRP A 18 -10.50 -5.09 12.26
CA TRP A 18 -11.00 -5.99 11.21
C TRP A 18 -10.28 -7.34 11.23
N PHE A 19 -8.96 -7.34 11.45
CA PHE A 19 -8.16 -8.57 11.50
C PHE A 19 -8.61 -9.52 12.60
N VAL A 20 -9.01 -8.97 13.75
CA VAL A 20 -9.51 -9.73 14.90
C VAL A 20 -10.96 -10.18 14.68
N THR A 21 -11.82 -9.31 14.14
CA THR A 21 -13.27 -9.56 14.06
C THR A 21 -13.69 -10.36 12.82
N GLU A 22 -13.34 -9.88 11.63
CA GLU A 22 -13.73 -10.47 10.34
C GLU A 22 -12.62 -11.35 9.73
N GLY A 23 -11.38 -10.98 10.02
CA GLY A 23 -10.18 -11.63 9.52
C GLY A 23 -9.90 -12.97 10.18
N GLU A 24 -10.50 -13.27 11.34
CA GLU A 24 -10.26 -14.48 12.13
C GLU A 24 -8.75 -14.76 12.30
N TRP A 25 -7.94 -13.72 12.50
CA TRP A 25 -6.48 -13.80 12.60
C TRP A 25 -5.77 -14.38 11.35
N SER A 26 -6.46 -14.42 10.21
CA SER A 26 -5.91 -14.97 8.96
C SER A 26 -5.13 -13.92 8.18
N THR A 27 -3.81 -14.06 8.16
CA THR A 27 -2.92 -13.20 7.35
C THR A 27 -3.29 -13.22 5.87
N LYS A 28 -3.73 -14.37 5.35
CA LYS A 28 -4.15 -14.51 3.95
C LYS A 28 -5.39 -13.67 3.63
N LYS A 29 -6.36 -13.60 4.54
CA LYS A 29 -7.55 -12.76 4.36
C LYS A 29 -7.17 -11.27 4.40
N LEU A 30 -6.31 -10.88 5.34
CA LEU A 30 -5.80 -9.51 5.43
C LEU A 30 -5.07 -9.09 4.15
N ILE A 31 -4.12 -9.92 3.68
CA ILE A 31 -3.41 -9.67 2.43
C ILE A 31 -4.39 -9.54 1.27
N ARG A 32 -5.36 -10.46 1.14
CA ARG A 32 -6.39 -10.40 0.09
C ARG A 32 -7.12 -9.07 0.13
N MET A 33 -7.63 -8.67 1.28
CA MET A 33 -8.37 -7.41 1.43
C MET A 33 -7.52 -6.20 1.00
N LEU A 34 -6.26 -6.15 1.45
CA LEU A 34 -5.34 -5.08 1.09
C LEU A 34 -5.11 -5.03 -0.42
N VAL A 35 -4.79 -6.16 -1.07
CA VAL A 35 -4.50 -6.17 -2.51
C VAL A 35 -5.74 -5.95 -3.39
N THR A 36 -6.93 -6.16 -2.84
CA THR A 36 -8.20 -5.86 -3.51
C THR A 36 -8.76 -4.48 -3.17
N SER A 37 -8.08 -3.71 -2.32
CA SER A 37 -8.53 -2.36 -1.98
C SER A 37 -8.40 -1.43 -3.19
N SER A 38 -9.28 -0.43 -3.29
CA SER A 38 -9.19 0.60 -4.32
C SER A 38 -7.83 1.30 -4.29
N THR A 39 -7.31 1.59 -3.09
CA THR A 39 -6.00 2.22 -2.87
C THR A 39 -4.84 1.39 -3.44
N TRP A 40 -4.83 0.07 -3.23
CA TRP A 40 -3.81 -0.80 -3.79
C TRP A 40 -3.92 -0.92 -5.32
N GLN A 41 -5.13 -0.86 -5.85
CA GLN A 41 -5.40 -1.00 -7.29
C GLN A 41 -5.28 0.30 -8.08
N GLN A 42 -4.91 1.42 -7.43
CA GLN A 42 -4.74 2.68 -8.13
C GLN A 42 -3.64 2.59 -9.20
N SER A 43 -3.74 3.41 -10.23
CA SER A 43 -2.70 3.51 -11.26
C SER A 43 -1.47 4.26 -10.70
N ALA A 44 -0.30 3.97 -11.26
CA ALA A 44 0.89 4.79 -11.04
C ALA A 44 0.87 6.08 -11.87
N ILE A 45 0.00 6.15 -12.89
CA ILE A 45 -0.18 7.33 -13.74
C ILE A 45 -0.98 8.37 -12.96
N THR A 46 -0.43 9.58 -12.81
CA THR A 46 -1.05 10.69 -12.09
C THR A 46 -0.76 12.01 -12.80
N ASP A 47 -1.56 13.04 -12.53
CA ASP A 47 -1.31 14.39 -13.06
C ASP A 47 -0.25 15.14 -12.24
N GLU A 48 0.46 16.04 -12.91
CA GLU A 48 1.48 16.90 -12.27
C GLU A 48 0.91 17.74 -11.12
N ARG A 49 -0.37 18.13 -11.22
CA ARG A 49 -1.06 18.88 -10.15
C ARG A 49 -1.12 18.10 -8.84
N PHE A 50 -1.44 16.81 -8.89
CA PHE A 50 -1.54 15.97 -7.69
C PHE A 50 -0.16 15.63 -7.14
N THR A 51 0.81 15.42 -8.02
CA THR A 51 2.21 15.22 -7.59
C THR A 51 2.81 16.47 -6.93
N ALA A 52 2.45 17.67 -7.40
CA ALA A 52 2.89 18.92 -6.76
C ALA A 52 2.23 19.13 -5.38
N ALA A 53 0.99 18.67 -5.19
CA ALA A 53 0.25 18.80 -3.94
C ALA A 53 0.67 17.78 -2.88
N ASP A 54 1.02 16.55 -3.28
CA ASP A 54 1.47 15.47 -2.40
C ASP A 54 2.67 14.72 -3.01
N PRO A 55 3.88 15.32 -2.98
CA PRO A 55 5.07 14.73 -3.62
C PRO A 55 5.46 13.37 -3.03
N GLU A 56 5.29 13.22 -1.72
CA GLU A 56 5.63 12.02 -0.96
C GLU A 56 4.54 10.94 -1.02
N ASN A 57 3.44 11.21 -1.73
CA ASN A 57 2.29 10.31 -1.88
C ASN A 57 1.74 9.83 -0.51
N VAL A 58 1.75 10.72 0.49
CA VAL A 58 1.31 10.41 1.85
C VAL A 58 -0.13 9.95 1.84
N LEU A 59 -0.99 10.58 1.01
CA LEU A 59 -2.43 10.28 0.91
C LEU A 59 -2.74 9.07 0.03
N LEU A 60 -1.72 8.39 -0.50
CA LEU A 60 -1.87 7.20 -1.34
C LEU A 60 -2.79 7.45 -2.55
N HIS A 61 -2.59 8.59 -3.23
CA HIS A 61 -3.36 9.02 -4.40
C HIS A 61 -2.85 8.41 -5.71
N LYS A 62 -1.74 7.66 -5.66
CA LYS A 62 -1.23 6.85 -6.77
C LYS A 62 -0.52 5.61 -6.25
N TRP A 63 -0.36 4.62 -7.14
CA TRP A 63 0.52 3.49 -6.86
C TRP A 63 1.98 3.95 -6.75
N SER A 64 2.63 3.56 -5.65
CA SER A 64 4.05 3.82 -5.45
C SER A 64 4.88 2.84 -6.28
N VAL A 65 5.55 3.33 -7.33
CA VAL A 65 6.41 2.50 -8.18
C VAL A 65 7.56 1.94 -7.34
N ARG A 66 7.54 0.63 -7.12
CA ARG A 66 8.64 -0.09 -6.47
C ARG A 66 9.64 -0.52 -7.52
N ARG A 67 10.92 -0.26 -7.28
CA ARG A 67 11.99 -0.86 -8.09
C ARG A 67 11.93 -2.37 -7.88
N LEU A 68 11.89 -3.12 -8.99
CA LEU A 68 12.07 -4.56 -8.96
C LEU A 68 13.51 -4.87 -8.57
N GLU A 69 13.69 -5.86 -7.70
CA GLU A 69 15.01 -6.39 -7.38
C GLU A 69 15.57 -7.17 -8.57
N GLY A 70 16.90 -7.19 -8.71
CA GLY A 70 17.57 -7.86 -9.83
C GLY A 70 17.24 -9.35 -9.95
N GLU A 71 17.01 -10.01 -8.80
CA GLU A 71 16.62 -11.42 -8.74
C GLU A 71 15.23 -11.65 -9.35
N ALA A 72 14.24 -10.80 -9.04
CA ALA A 72 12.91 -10.89 -9.62
C ALA A 72 12.91 -10.69 -11.14
N ILE A 73 13.80 -9.82 -11.65
CA ILE A 73 13.99 -9.64 -13.10
C ILE A 73 14.59 -10.91 -13.72
N ARG A 74 15.61 -11.48 -13.09
CA ARG A 74 16.25 -12.73 -13.55
C ARG A 74 15.26 -13.90 -13.61
N ASP A 75 14.46 -14.08 -12.56
CA ASP A 75 13.49 -15.18 -12.46
C ASP A 75 12.33 -15.01 -13.45
N SER A 76 12.03 -13.79 -13.91
CA SER A 76 11.01 -13.55 -14.94
C SER A 76 11.44 -13.93 -16.36
N ILE A 77 12.75 -14.09 -16.61
CA ILE A 77 13.32 -14.42 -17.92
C ILE A 77 13.54 -15.93 -18.07
N LEU A 78 13.67 -16.66 -16.96
CA LEU A 78 13.85 -18.12 -16.91
C LEU A 78 12.52 -18.85 -17.01
#